data_AF-A0A7J6UPY1-F1
#
_entry.id   AF-A0A7J6UPY1-F1
#
_cell.length_a   1.000
_cell.length_b   1.000
_cell.length_c   1.000
_cell.angle_alpha   90.00
_cell.angle_beta   90.00
_cell.angle_gamma   90.00
#
_symmetry.space_group_name_H-M   'P 1'
#
loop_
_entity.id
_entity.type
_entity.pdbx_description
1 polymer ?
#
loop_
_entity_poly.entity_id
_entity_poly.type
_entity_poly.pdbx_seq_one_letter_code
_entity_poly.pdbx_strand_id
1 'polypeptide(L)'
;MVSFVHGGVLPALTDRSIDELNEQASRMINDGALKNPLFLSESSPVWSRVYALGTDEEACPPLIDVLRHYGVARMVVGHTPSEDGRMKVRCGGRVILADVALSRWMARYPHHGHPAALEMTLMNATHLERIEAHYGLENDTAPGKHQLLWTVADGLIEDNFAEFDDDEDEL
;
A
#
# COMPACT_ATOMS: atom_id res chain seq x y z
N MET A 1 11.17 2.26 -10.39
CA MET A 1 9.76 2.57 -10.73
C MET A 1 8.80 1.86 -9.78
N VAL A 2 7.65 2.46 -9.46
CA VAL A 2 6.64 1.96 -8.50
C VAL A 2 5.28 1.94 -9.17
N SER A 3 4.48 0.90 -8.93
CA SER A 3 3.08 0.83 -9.34
C SER A 3 2.16 1.18 -8.17
N PHE A 4 1.10 1.94 -8.42
CA PHE A 4 0.04 2.26 -7.45
C PHE A 4 -1.27 1.62 -7.91
N VAL A 5 -1.91 0.85 -7.03
CA VAL A 5 -3.17 0.14 -7.33
C VAL A 5 -4.02 0.03 -6.07
N HIS A 6 -5.34 -0.08 -6.17
CA HIS A 6 -6.21 -0.07 -5.00
C HIS A 6 -6.06 -1.34 -4.15
N GLY A 7 -6.28 -2.53 -4.70
CA GLY A 7 -6.15 -3.82 -3.99
C GLY A 7 -4.92 -4.64 -4.40
N GLY A 8 -4.58 -4.66 -5.69
CA GLY A 8 -3.39 -5.38 -6.19
C GLY A 8 -3.61 -6.00 -7.56
N VAL A 9 -2.59 -5.97 -8.41
CA VAL A 9 -2.64 -6.65 -9.72
C VAL A 9 -2.13 -8.08 -9.56
N LEU A 10 -2.97 -9.07 -9.85
CA LEU A 10 -2.59 -10.49 -9.79
C LEU A 10 -2.03 -11.00 -11.12
N PRO A 11 -1.27 -12.12 -11.14
CA PRO A 11 -0.71 -12.69 -12.38
C PRO A 11 -1.74 -12.98 -13.47
N ALA A 12 -3.00 -13.24 -13.11
CA ALA A 12 -4.07 -13.47 -14.08
C ALA A 12 -4.38 -12.25 -14.97
N LEU A 13 -3.84 -11.07 -14.64
CA LEU A 13 -4.05 -9.81 -15.35
C LEU A 13 -2.80 -9.33 -16.09
N THR A 14 -1.79 -10.17 -16.28
CA THR A 14 -0.55 -9.84 -17.01
C THR A 14 -0.62 -10.26 -18.49
N ASP A 15 -1.83 -10.44 -19.03
CA ASP A 15 -2.07 -10.70 -20.46
C ASP A 15 -2.06 -9.42 -21.31
N ARG A 16 -1.99 -8.26 -20.66
CA ARG A 16 -2.05 -6.92 -21.24
C ARG A 16 -0.99 -6.03 -20.60
N SER A 17 -0.61 -4.98 -21.31
CA SER A 17 0.19 -3.90 -20.73
C SER A 17 -0.62 -3.10 -19.70
N ILE A 18 0.07 -2.38 -18.83
CA ILE A 18 -0.58 -1.52 -17.83
C ILE A 18 -1.38 -0.39 -18.49
N ASP A 19 -0.92 0.11 -19.64
CA ASP A 19 -1.61 1.15 -20.40
C ASP A 19 -2.93 0.62 -20.97
N GLU A 20 -2.93 -0.60 -21.54
CA GLU A 20 -4.15 -1.23 -22.04
C GLU A 20 -5.16 -1.48 -20.92
N LEU A 21 -4.72 -1.93 -19.74
CA LEU A 21 -5.59 -2.10 -18.57
C LEU A 21 -6.19 -0.77 -18.11
N ASN A 22 -5.38 0.29 -18.02
CA ASN A 22 -5.82 1.61 -17.61
C ASN A 22 -6.79 2.24 -18.62
N GLU A 23 -6.50 2.12 -19.92
CA GLU A 23 -7.39 2.59 -20.98
C GLU A 23 -8.72 1.85 -20.96
N GLN A 24 -8.70 0.51 -20.82
CA GLN A 24 -9.91 -0.29 -20.72
C GLN A 24 -10.73 0.11 -19.49
N ALA A 25 -10.10 0.26 -18.34
CA ALA A 25 -10.77 0.67 -17.11
C ALA A 25 -11.39 2.07 -17.26
N SER A 26 -10.66 3.03 -17.83
CA SER A 26 -11.13 4.39 -18.06
C SER A 26 -12.36 4.41 -18.98
N ARG A 27 -12.31 3.69 -20.11
CA ARG A 27 -13.46 3.56 -21.02
C ARG A 27 -14.67 2.97 -20.30
N MET A 28 -14.50 1.86 -19.57
CA MET A 28 -15.59 1.23 -18.84
C MET A 28 -16.20 2.12 -17.76
N ILE A 29 -15.40 2.92 -17.06
CA ILE A 29 -15.89 3.88 -16.07
C ILE A 29 -16.74 4.96 -16.78
N ASN A 30 -16.24 5.52 -17.88
CA ASN A 30 -16.94 6.55 -18.65
C ASN A 30 -18.26 6.02 -19.26
N ASP A 31 -18.27 4.76 -19.67
CA ASP A 31 -19.45 4.09 -20.26
C ASP A 31 -20.42 3.53 -19.19
N GLY A 32 -20.09 3.65 -17.90
CA GLY A 32 -20.90 3.11 -16.79
C GLY A 32 -20.89 1.58 -16.70
N ALA A 33 -19.94 0.91 -17.36
CA ALA A 33 -19.81 -0.56 -17.42
C ALA A 33 -19.13 -1.16 -16.16
N LEU A 34 -19.52 -0.68 -14.97
CA LEU A 34 -18.91 -1.05 -13.68
C LEU A 34 -19.21 -2.48 -13.22
N LYS A 35 -20.12 -3.20 -13.90
CA LYS A 35 -20.41 -4.60 -13.61
C LYS A 35 -19.36 -5.58 -14.15
N ASN A 36 -18.31 -5.07 -14.79
CA ASN A 36 -17.23 -5.89 -15.32
C ASN A 36 -16.41 -6.56 -14.19
N PRO A 37 -15.96 -7.82 -14.35
CA PRO A 37 -15.09 -8.49 -13.38
C PRO A 37 -13.81 -7.70 -13.01
N LEU A 38 -13.32 -6.83 -13.89
CA LEU A 38 -12.21 -5.91 -13.62
C LEU A 38 -12.47 -4.97 -12.44
N PHE A 39 -13.73 -4.78 -12.04
CA PHE A 39 -14.12 -3.92 -10.91
C PHE A 39 -14.85 -4.64 -9.78
N LEU A 40 -15.37 -5.86 -10.00
CA LEU A 40 -16.23 -6.55 -9.04
C LEU A 40 -15.66 -7.88 -8.53
N SER A 41 -14.69 -8.45 -9.21
CA SER A 41 -14.11 -9.72 -8.77
C SER A 41 -13.17 -9.50 -7.58
N GLU A 42 -13.16 -10.42 -6.61
CA GLU A 42 -12.16 -10.45 -5.53
C GLU A 42 -10.72 -10.54 -6.05
N SER A 43 -10.51 -11.03 -7.28
CA SER A 43 -9.18 -11.07 -7.93
C SER A 43 -8.87 -9.81 -8.76
N SER A 44 -9.76 -8.82 -8.75
CA SER A 44 -9.60 -7.60 -9.52
C SER A 44 -8.56 -6.64 -8.91
N PRO A 45 -8.01 -5.70 -9.69
CA PRO A 45 -7.12 -4.65 -9.19
C PRO A 45 -7.74 -3.79 -8.08
N VAL A 46 -9.07 -3.77 -8.00
CA VAL A 46 -9.83 -2.99 -7.02
C VAL A 46 -9.98 -3.75 -5.70
N TRP A 47 -10.36 -5.04 -5.75
CA TRP A 47 -10.78 -5.79 -4.56
C TRP A 47 -9.78 -6.78 -4.03
N SER A 48 -8.68 -7.04 -4.75
CA SER A 48 -7.72 -8.04 -4.28
C SER A 48 -7.17 -7.72 -2.90
N ARG A 49 -7.16 -8.74 -2.05
CA ARG A 49 -6.56 -8.71 -0.72
C ARG A 49 -5.37 -9.65 -0.58
N VAL A 50 -4.99 -10.35 -1.66
CA VAL A 50 -3.97 -11.41 -1.63
C VAL A 50 -2.66 -10.90 -1.05
N TYR A 51 -2.20 -9.72 -1.47
CA TYR A 51 -0.93 -9.16 -0.99
C TYR A 51 -0.99 -8.60 0.43
N ALA A 52 -2.19 -8.34 0.96
CA ALA A 52 -2.38 -7.87 2.32
C ALA A 52 -2.61 -9.02 3.31
N LEU A 53 -3.43 -10.02 2.94
CA LEU A 53 -3.91 -11.07 3.84
C LEU A 53 -3.27 -12.45 3.62
N GLY A 54 -2.78 -12.76 2.42
CA GLY A 54 -2.11 -14.05 2.17
C GLY A 54 -0.79 -14.14 2.94
N THR A 55 -0.29 -15.35 3.21
CA THR A 55 1.04 -15.51 3.82
C THR A 55 2.14 -15.04 2.85
N ASP A 56 3.38 -14.85 3.31
CA ASP A 56 4.47 -14.44 2.43
C ASP A 56 4.74 -15.51 1.34
N GLU A 57 4.56 -16.80 1.65
CA GLU A 57 4.69 -17.90 0.69
C GLU A 57 3.62 -17.85 -0.40
N GLU A 58 2.41 -17.39 -0.07
CA GLU A 58 1.29 -17.26 -1.00
C GLU A 58 1.36 -15.96 -1.81
N ALA A 59 1.73 -14.85 -1.17
CA ALA A 59 1.64 -13.51 -1.74
C ALA A 59 2.90 -13.10 -2.51
N CYS A 60 4.09 -13.43 -2.02
CA CYS A 60 5.32 -12.87 -2.56
C CYS A 60 5.75 -13.45 -3.92
N PRO A 61 5.65 -14.76 -4.20
CA PRO A 61 5.95 -15.28 -5.53
C PRO A 61 5.11 -14.65 -6.65
N PRO A 62 3.75 -14.63 -6.58
CA PRO A 62 2.95 -14.02 -7.64
C PRO A 62 3.14 -12.51 -7.74
N LEU A 63 3.42 -11.81 -6.63
CA LEU A 63 3.81 -10.40 -6.66
C LEU A 63 5.08 -10.20 -7.51
N ILE A 64 6.12 -10.99 -7.25
CA ILE A 64 7.41 -10.87 -7.95
C ILE A 64 7.23 -11.07 -9.46
N ASP A 65 6.37 -12.00 -9.87
CA ASP A 65 6.09 -12.24 -11.29
C ASP A 65 5.39 -11.05 -11.95
N VAL A 66 4.42 -10.44 -11.27
CA VAL A 66 3.73 -9.23 -11.74
C VAL A 66 4.70 -8.05 -11.85
N LEU A 67 5.52 -7.83 -10.81
CA LEU A 67 6.53 -6.76 -10.80
C LEU A 67 7.52 -6.90 -11.96
N ARG A 68 8.00 -8.13 -12.20
CA ARG A 68 8.90 -8.45 -13.31
C ARG A 68 8.24 -8.21 -14.66
N HIS A 69 6.99 -8.64 -14.82
CA HIS A 69 6.24 -8.46 -16.06
C HIS A 69 6.10 -6.98 -16.45
N TYR A 70 5.74 -6.12 -15.48
CA TYR A 70 5.56 -4.69 -15.71
C TYR A 70 6.84 -3.86 -15.58
N GLY A 71 7.98 -4.47 -15.28
CA GLY A 71 9.26 -3.76 -15.11
C GLY A 71 9.28 -2.78 -13.94
N VAL A 72 8.44 -3.00 -12.92
CA VAL A 72 8.38 -2.15 -11.72
C VAL A 72 9.11 -2.83 -10.56
N ALA A 73 9.68 -2.04 -9.66
CA ALA A 73 10.42 -2.56 -8.51
C ALA A 73 9.49 -2.90 -7.34
N ARG A 74 8.36 -2.18 -7.22
CA ARG A 74 7.47 -2.21 -6.06
C ARG A 74 6.02 -1.94 -6.44
N MET A 75 5.10 -2.44 -5.62
CA MET A 75 3.67 -2.14 -5.68
C MET A 75 3.22 -1.48 -4.37
N VAL A 76 2.51 -0.36 -4.46
CA VAL A 76 1.81 0.27 -3.34
C VAL A 76 0.33 -0.07 -3.48
N VAL A 77 -0.25 -0.64 -2.43
CA VAL A 77 -1.66 -1.04 -2.37
C VAL A 77 -2.37 -0.44 -1.17
N GLY A 78 -3.67 -0.23 -1.29
CA GLY A 78 -4.56 0.11 -0.18
C GLY A 78 -5.57 -1.01 0.09
N HIS A 79 -6.85 -0.65 0.21
CA HIS A 79 -8.04 -1.51 0.25
C HIS A 79 -8.21 -2.42 1.48
N THR A 80 -7.09 -2.90 2.02
CA THR A 80 -7.04 -3.74 3.22
C THR A 80 -6.35 -2.96 4.34
N PRO A 81 -7.14 -2.32 5.21
CA PRO A 81 -6.59 -1.55 6.31
C PRO A 81 -5.79 -2.42 7.27
N SER A 82 -4.65 -1.89 7.71
CA SER A 82 -3.89 -2.49 8.81
C SER A 82 -4.62 -2.29 10.14
N GLU A 83 -4.55 -3.29 11.02
CA GLU A 83 -5.24 -3.26 12.30
C GLU A 83 -4.67 -2.20 13.26
N ASP A 84 -3.37 -1.96 13.16
CA ASP A 84 -2.64 -0.94 13.93
C ASP A 84 -2.61 0.43 13.26
N GLY A 85 -3.35 0.61 12.16
CA GLY A 85 -3.42 1.86 11.43
C GLY A 85 -2.10 2.28 10.77
N ARG A 86 -1.07 1.44 10.75
CA ARG A 86 0.26 1.80 10.22
C ARG A 86 0.49 1.18 8.85
N MET A 87 1.24 1.87 7.99
CA MET A 87 1.66 1.28 6.72
C MET A 87 2.58 0.09 6.98
N LYS A 88 2.44 -0.98 6.19
CA LYS A 88 3.25 -2.19 6.30
C LYS A 88 4.08 -2.43 5.05
N VAL A 89 5.22 -3.07 5.22
CA VAL A 89 6.09 -3.48 4.12
C VAL A 89 6.24 -4.99 4.16
N ARG A 90 6.07 -5.65 3.01
CA ARG A 90 6.20 -7.12 2.89
C ARG A 90 7.05 -7.51 1.68
N CYS A 91 7.37 -8.79 1.58
CA CYS A 91 8.09 -9.38 0.45
C CYS A 91 9.47 -8.75 0.19
N GLY A 92 10.18 -8.39 1.25
CA GLY A 92 11.50 -7.73 1.17
C GLY A 92 11.43 -6.32 0.55
N GLY A 93 10.43 -5.53 0.93
CA GLY A 93 10.29 -4.17 0.42
C GLY A 93 9.55 -4.03 -0.91
N ARG A 94 9.00 -5.12 -1.45
CA ARG A 94 8.41 -5.15 -2.80
C ARG A 94 6.93 -4.80 -2.83
N VAL A 95 6.23 -4.93 -1.71
CA VAL A 95 4.86 -4.41 -1.56
C VAL A 95 4.75 -3.55 -0.32
N ILE A 96 4.08 -2.41 -0.46
CA ILE A 96 3.76 -1.48 0.60
C ILE A 96 2.23 -1.46 0.76
N LEU A 97 1.75 -1.84 1.94
CA LEU A 97 0.34 -1.77 2.33
C LEU A 97 0.11 -0.40 2.98
N ALA A 98 -0.55 0.50 2.25
CA ALA A 98 -0.68 1.91 2.60
C ALA A 98 -2.05 2.30 3.19
N ASP A 99 -2.97 1.35 3.38
CA ASP A 99 -4.28 1.61 3.98
C ASP A 99 -4.17 1.67 5.51
N VAL A 100 -4.21 2.90 6.04
CA VAL A 100 -4.10 3.23 7.47
C VAL A 100 -5.46 3.40 8.15
N ALA A 101 -6.55 2.93 7.54
CA ALA A 101 -7.91 3.06 8.10
C ALA A 101 -8.32 4.53 8.39
N LEU A 102 -7.92 5.49 7.54
CA LEU A 102 -8.16 6.93 7.77
C LEU A 102 -9.65 7.33 7.88
N SER A 103 -10.54 6.58 7.25
CA SER A 103 -11.97 6.90 7.24
C SER A 103 -12.58 6.80 8.64
N ARG A 104 -13.39 7.80 9.03
CA ARG A 104 -14.22 7.75 10.26
C ARG A 104 -15.10 6.50 10.38
N TRP A 105 -15.43 5.87 9.26
CA TRP A 105 -16.24 4.64 9.26
C TRP A 105 -15.47 3.43 9.79
N MET A 106 -14.14 3.55 9.88
CA MET A 106 -13.24 2.54 10.40
C MET A 106 -13.05 2.67 11.91
N ALA A 107 -13.95 3.36 12.61
CA ALA A 107 -13.88 3.60 14.05
C ALA A 107 -13.81 2.34 14.93
N ARG A 108 -14.10 1.17 14.35
CA ARG A 108 -13.95 -0.14 15.01
C ARG A 108 -12.51 -0.65 15.07
N TYR A 109 -11.59 -0.08 14.28
CA TYR A 109 -10.18 -0.46 14.32
C TYR A 109 -9.51 0.30 15.47
N PRO A 110 -8.71 -0.35 16.31
CA PRO A 110 -8.18 0.30 17.52
C PRO A 110 -7.37 1.58 17.25
N HIS A 111 -6.67 1.64 16.13
CA HIS A 111 -5.72 2.72 15.80
C HIS A 111 -6.06 3.46 14.48
N HIS A 112 -7.34 3.69 14.20
CA HIS A 112 -7.82 4.31 12.96
C HIS A 112 -7.67 5.84 12.92
N GLY A 113 -7.81 6.43 11.73
CA GLY A 113 -8.13 7.86 11.61
C GLY A 113 -6.95 8.83 11.60
N HIS A 114 -5.71 8.34 11.53
CA HIS A 114 -4.52 9.19 11.45
C HIS A 114 -4.07 9.40 10.00
N PRO A 115 -3.83 10.65 9.58
CA PRO A 115 -3.20 10.92 8.29
C PRO A 115 -1.83 10.24 8.22
N ALA A 116 -1.54 9.63 7.07
CA ALA A 116 -0.23 9.08 6.78
C ALA A 116 0.20 9.50 5.37
N ALA A 117 1.50 9.63 5.18
CA ALA A 117 2.10 9.97 3.90
C ALA A 117 3.23 9.00 3.58
N LEU A 118 3.36 8.66 2.29
CA LEU A 118 4.46 7.87 1.77
C LEU A 118 5.34 8.81 0.93
N GLU A 119 6.53 9.12 1.43
CA GLU A 119 7.51 9.93 0.73
C GLU A 119 8.46 9.03 -0.05
N MET A 120 8.76 9.42 -1.30
CA MET A 120 9.66 8.68 -2.18
C MET A 120 10.67 9.63 -2.79
N THR A 121 11.93 9.46 -2.38
CA THR A 121 13.05 10.25 -2.91
C THR A 121 13.69 9.49 -4.06
N LEU A 122 13.82 10.16 -5.21
CA LEU A 122 14.38 9.62 -6.43
C LEU A 122 15.81 10.12 -6.61
N MET A 123 16.77 9.21 -6.81
CA MET A 123 18.10 9.60 -7.30
C MET A 123 18.02 10.02 -8.77
N ASN A 124 17.19 9.33 -9.56
CA ASN A 124 16.91 9.64 -10.96
C ASN A 124 15.57 9.03 -11.39
N ALA A 125 15.18 9.23 -12.66
CA ALA A 125 13.90 8.78 -13.21
C ALA A 125 13.62 7.27 -13.05
N THR A 126 14.67 6.45 -12.90
CA THR A 126 14.55 4.98 -12.80
C THR A 126 14.88 4.44 -11.40
N HIS A 127 15.62 5.20 -10.59
CA HIS A 127 16.18 4.75 -9.32
C HIS A 127 15.62 5.55 -8.13
N LEU A 128 14.97 4.84 -7.20
CA LEU A 128 14.57 5.35 -5.89
C LEU A 128 15.75 5.29 -4.94
N GLU A 129 16.03 6.41 -4.27
CA GLU A 129 16.99 6.49 -3.18
C GLU A 129 16.38 5.93 -1.89
N ARG A 130 15.16 6.40 -1.58
CA ARG A 130 14.57 6.24 -0.25
C ARG A 130 13.06 6.21 -0.35
N ILE A 131 12.44 5.40 0.50
CA ILE A 131 10.99 5.39 0.71
C ILE A 131 10.73 5.50 2.21
N GLU A 132 9.87 6.43 2.62
CA GLU A 132 9.62 6.73 4.01
C GLU A 132 8.11 6.79 4.28
N ALA A 133 7.68 6.14 5.37
CA ALA A 133 6.31 6.24 5.84
C ALA A 133 6.23 7.23 7.00
N HIS A 134 5.49 8.31 6.79
CA HIS A 134 5.24 9.37 7.76
C HIS A 134 3.84 9.19 8.34
N TYR A 135 3.73 9.27 9.65
CA TYR A 135 2.48 9.08 10.39
C TYR A 135 2.14 10.31 11.22
N GLY A 136 0.90 10.78 11.13
CA GLY A 136 0.39 11.85 11.99
C GLY A 136 0.32 11.37 13.44
N LEU A 137 0.73 12.22 14.37
CA LEU A 137 0.66 11.90 15.80
C LEU A 137 -0.79 11.80 16.27
N GLU A 138 -1.05 10.90 17.21
CA GLU A 138 -2.34 10.77 17.86
C GLU A 138 -2.67 12.07 18.62
N ASN A 139 -3.86 12.63 18.38
CA ASN A 139 -4.36 13.89 18.95
C ASN A 139 -3.67 15.21 18.54
N ASP A 140 -2.69 15.23 17.64
CA ASP A 140 -2.05 16.50 17.22
C ASP A 140 -2.61 17.01 15.88
N THR A 141 -3.34 18.13 15.94
CA THR A 141 -3.85 18.86 14.76
C THR A 141 -2.87 19.93 14.26
N ALA A 142 -1.71 20.07 14.90
CA ALA A 142 -0.71 21.05 14.49
C ALA A 142 -0.06 20.66 13.15
N PRO A 143 -0.05 21.57 12.15
CA PRO A 143 0.63 21.32 10.88
C PRO A 143 2.11 20.98 11.09
N GLY A 144 2.59 19.92 10.42
CA GLY A 144 4.02 19.63 10.27
C GLY A 144 4.61 18.61 11.26
N LYS A 145 3.87 18.15 12.27
CA LYS A 145 4.33 17.07 13.15
C LYS A 145 3.95 15.70 12.61
N HIS A 146 4.94 14.84 12.41
CA HIS A 146 4.78 13.48 11.97
C HIS A 146 5.94 12.62 12.48
N GLN A 147 5.70 11.31 12.61
CA GLN A 147 6.71 10.32 12.96
C GLN A 147 7.11 9.52 11.72
N LEU A 148 8.42 9.30 11.54
CA LEU A 148 8.94 8.35 10.56
C LEU A 148 8.76 6.93 11.12
N LEU A 149 7.94 6.12 10.47
CA LEU A 149 7.68 4.75 10.91
C LEU A 149 8.77 3.78 10.45
N TRP A 150 9.13 3.86 9.17
CA TRP A 150 10.15 3.02 8.57
C TRP A 150 10.72 3.68 7.32
N THR A 151 11.92 3.25 6.98
CA THR A 151 12.64 3.64 5.77
C THR A 151 13.00 2.40 4.96
N VAL A 152 12.84 2.46 3.64
CA VAL A 152 13.42 1.48 2.71
C VAL A 152 14.50 2.14 1.87
N ALA A 153 15.75 1.72 2.07
CA ALA A 153 16.92 2.17 1.34
C ALA A 153 17.79 0.96 0.95
N ASP A 154 18.29 0.91 -0.28
CA ASP A 154 19.15 -0.18 -0.78
C ASP A 154 18.62 -1.61 -0.58
N GLY A 155 17.28 -1.76 -0.47
CA GLY A 155 16.63 -3.05 -0.22
C GLY A 155 16.59 -3.49 1.24
N LEU A 156 17.10 -2.66 2.15
CA LEU A 156 16.98 -2.82 3.59
C LEU A 156 15.76 -2.04 4.10
N ILE A 157 15.08 -2.62 5.09
CA ILE A 157 13.98 -1.99 5.81
C ILE A 157 14.51 -1.64 7.20
N GLU A 158 14.46 -0.37 7.55
CA GLU A 158 14.82 0.15 8.87
C GLU A 158 13.56 0.65 9.55
N ASP A 159 13.18 0.00 10.66
CA ASP A 159 12.07 0.45 11.50
C ASP A 159 12.54 1.59 12.42
N ASN A 160 11.82 2.71 12.40
CA ASN A 160 12.17 3.94 13.12
C ASN A 160 11.23 4.21 14.31
N PHE A 161 10.65 3.15 14.88
CA PHE A 161 9.80 3.27 16.06
C PHE A 161 10.60 3.87 17.23
N ALA A 162 10.16 5.01 17.74
CA ALA A 162 10.36 5.30 19.15
C ALA A 162 9.39 4.39 19.91
N GLU A 163 9.87 3.63 20.88
CA GLU A 163 9.02 2.92 21.84
C GLU A 163 7.96 3.90 22.35
N PHE A 164 6.69 3.55 22.16
CA PHE A 164 5.65 4.13 22.98
C PHE A 164 5.85 3.49 24.36
N ASP A 165 6.25 4.27 25.36
CA ASP A 165 6.09 3.89 26.76
C ASP A 165 4.59 3.63 26.97
N ASP A 166 4.18 2.37 26.88
CA ASP A 166 2.96 1.87 27.49
C ASP A 166 3.22 1.77 29.01
N ASP A 167 3.43 2.92 29.67
CA ASP A 167 3.48 3.01 31.12
C ASP A 167 2.41 3.98 31.62
N GLU A 168 1.47 3.37 32.36
CA GLU A 168 0.56 3.91 33.36
C GLU A 168 -0.71 4.65 32.89
N ASP A 169 -1.83 3.91 32.88
CA ASP A 169 -3.03 4.29 33.65
C ASP A 169 -3.92 3.04 33.88
N GLU A 170 -3.42 2.10 34.68
CA GLU A 170 -4.28 1.32 35.59
C GLU A 170 -4.39 2.09 36.91
N LEU A 171 -5.46 2.89 37.06
CA LEU A 171 -6.03 3.28 38.37
C LEU A 171 -7.56 3.34 38.30
#